data_AF-A0A933BCX4-F1
#
_entry.id   AF-A0A933BCX4-F1
#
_cell.length_a   1.000
_cell.length_b   1.000
_cell.length_c   1.000
_cell.angle_alpha   90.00
_cell.angle_beta   90.00
_cell.angle_gamma   90.00
#
_symmetry.space_group_name_H-M   'P 1'
#
loop_
_entity.id
_entity.type
_entity.pdbx_description
1 polymer ?
#
loop_
_entity_poly.entity_id
_entity_poly.type
_entity_poly.pdbx_seq_one_letter_code
_entity_poly.pdbx_strand_id
1 'polypeptide(L)' 'MTPKPKIVCECLKVSEAQVLKAIRTKKIRSIKDIIDYTSAGDGCTCCHPLLREYLEREGSVEDATCPRPSAP' A
#
# COMPACT_ATOMS: atom_id res chain seq x y z
N MET A 1 -18.05 17.55 0.48
CA MET A 1 -17.49 16.92 1.69
C MET A 1 -16.16 16.29 1.31
N THR A 2 -15.05 16.85 1.78
CA THR A 2 -13.69 16.44 1.39
C THR A 2 -13.38 15.07 2.00
N PRO A 3 -12.97 14.06 1.21
CA PRO A 3 -12.70 12.72 1.71
C PRO A 3 -11.56 12.75 2.74
N LYS A 4 -11.83 12.15 3.91
CA LYS A 4 -10.94 12.12 5.06
C LYS A 4 -9.68 11.30 4.71
N PRO A 5 -8.46 11.84 4.84
CA PRO A 5 -7.25 11.08 4.54
C PRO A 5 -7.12 9.94 5.54
N LYS A 6 -7.29 8.69 5.07
CA LYS A 6 -7.05 7.50 5.89
C LYS A 6 -5.55 7.29 6.00
N ILE A 7 -5.01 7.60 7.17
CA ILE A 7 -3.61 7.32 7.50
C ILE A 7 -3.53 5.86 7.96
N VAL A 8 -2.70 5.08 7.28
CA VAL A 8 -2.46 3.66 7.57
C VAL A 8 -1.34 3.50 8.59
N CYS A 9 -0.30 4.33 8.50
CA CYS A 9 0.78 4.36 9.47
C CYS A 9 0.98 5.78 9.98
N GLU A 10 0.76 6.00 11.28
CA GLU A 10 0.91 7.31 11.91
C GLU A 10 2.38 7.69 12.09
N CYS A 11 3.26 6.70 12.31
CA CYS A 11 4.70 6.89 12.53
C CYS A 11 5.39 7.47 11.29
N LEU A 12 5.07 6.95 10.12
CA LEU A 12 5.68 7.34 8.85
C LEU A 12 4.75 8.20 8.00
N LYS A 13 3.60 8.59 8.56
CA LYS A 13 2.54 9.36 7.88
C LYS A 13 2.16 8.76 6.53
N VAL A 14 2.11 7.43 6.46
CA VAL A 14 1.74 6.71 5.25
C VAL A 14 0.22 6.65 5.15
N SER A 15 -0.31 7.23 4.07
CA SER A 15 -1.74 7.26 3.78
C SER A 15 -2.15 6.09 2.89
N GLU A 16 -3.43 5.72 2.94
CA GLU A 16 -4.02 4.68 2.10
C GLU A 16 -3.67 4.94 0.63
N ALA A 17 -3.93 6.16 0.12
CA ALA A 17 -3.57 6.54 -1.25
C ALA A 17 -2.08 6.37 -1.61
N GLN A 18 -1.17 6.55 -0.65
CA GLN A 18 0.27 6.28 -0.86
C GLN A 18 0.52 4.78 -1.02
N VAL A 19 -0.11 3.95 -0.17
CA VAL A 19 -0.05 2.49 -0.25
C VAL A 19 -0.66 1.99 -1.57
N LEU A 20 -1.86 2.45 -1.93
CA LEU A 20 -2.53 2.08 -3.19
C LEU A 20 -1.65 2.47 -4.40
N LYS A 21 -1.08 3.68 -4.38
CA LYS A 21 -0.18 4.15 -5.44
C LYS A 21 1.09 3.32 -5.52
N ALA A 22 1.66 2.92 -4.39
CA ALA A 22 2.82 2.04 -4.33
C ALA A 22 2.51 0.65 -4.90
N ILE A 23 1.39 0.05 -4.48
CA ILE A 23 0.91 -1.24 -4.95
C ILE A 23 0.69 -1.21 -6.47
N ARG A 24 0.07 -0.17 -7.00
CA ARG A 24 -0.14 -0.03 -8.46
C ARG A 24 1.17 0.22 -9.23
N THR A 25 2.04 1.10 -8.72
CA THR A 25 3.27 1.50 -9.41
C THR A 25 4.31 0.38 -9.45
N LYS A 26 4.48 -0.34 -8.32
CA LYS A 26 5.50 -1.39 -8.19
C LYS A 26 4.94 -2.81 -8.20
N LYS A 27 3.61 -2.99 -8.31
CA LYS A 27 2.92 -4.29 -8.21
C LYS A 27 3.30 -5.04 -6.93
N ILE A 28 3.32 -4.30 -5.83
CA ILE A 28 3.65 -4.85 -4.53
C ILE A 28 2.57 -5.87 -4.15
N ARG A 29 2.98 -7.12 -3.91
CA ARG A 29 2.08 -8.23 -3.52
C ARG A 29 2.41 -8.82 -2.15
N SER A 30 3.21 -8.11 -1.37
CA SER A 30 3.61 -8.56 -0.03
C SER A 30 3.84 -7.39 0.89
N ILE A 31 3.53 -7.59 2.17
CA ILE A 31 3.77 -6.59 3.21
C ILE A 31 5.25 -6.19 3.24
N LYS A 32 6.15 -7.16 3.02
CA LYS A 32 7.60 -6.91 3.00
C LYS A 32 8.03 -5.91 1.93
N ASP A 33 7.51 -6.01 0.73
CA ASP A 33 7.73 -5.03 -0.34
C ASP A 33 7.10 -3.67 -0.01
N ILE A 34 5.97 -3.64 0.72
CA ILE A 34 5.39 -2.37 1.20
C ILE A 34 6.32 -1.72 2.22
N ILE A 35 6.87 -2.50 3.16
CA ILE A 35 7.83 -2.00 4.14
C ILE A 35 9.10 -1.54 3.42
N ASP A 36 9.63 -2.30 2.46
CA ASP A 36 10.81 -1.89 1.70
C ASP A 36 10.58 -0.56 0.95
N TYR A 37 9.37 -0.36 0.42
CA TYR A 37 9.06 0.82 -0.39
C TYR A 37 8.58 2.04 0.41
N THR A 38 7.70 1.84 1.37
CA THR A 38 7.07 2.91 2.17
C THR A 38 7.72 3.07 3.54
N SER A 39 8.65 2.17 3.89
CA SER A 39 9.19 1.98 5.25
C SER A 39 8.11 1.71 6.31
N ALA A 40 6.84 1.57 5.92
CA ALA A 40 5.69 1.50 6.82
C ALA A 40 5.80 0.29 7.75
N GLY A 41 6.15 0.53 9.00
CA GLY A 41 6.15 -0.50 10.03
C GLY A 41 7.51 -1.15 10.31
N ASP A 42 8.62 -0.61 9.81
CA ASP A 42 9.97 -1.13 10.10
C ASP A 42 10.29 -1.23 11.61
N GLY A 43 9.77 -0.30 12.43
CA GLY A 43 9.93 -0.33 13.89
C GLY A 43 8.68 -0.77 14.67
N CYS A 44 7.53 -0.12 14.42
CA CYS A 44 6.34 -0.34 15.26
C CYS A 44 5.47 -1.52 14.81
N THR A 45 5.54 -1.97 13.55
CA THR A 45 4.71 -3.04 12.94
C THR A 45 3.18 -2.93 13.10
N CYS A 46 2.63 -1.92 13.79
CA CYS A 46 1.19 -1.74 14.04
C CYS A 46 0.33 -1.64 12.76
N CYS A 47 0.95 -1.25 11.64
CA CYS A 47 0.30 -1.10 10.35
C CYS A 47 0.33 -2.38 9.50
N HIS A 48 1.03 -3.45 9.90
CA HIS A 48 1.02 -4.73 9.18
C HIS A 48 -0.37 -5.32 8.94
N PRO A 49 -1.26 -5.45 9.96
CA PRO A 49 -2.59 -6.00 9.73
C PRO A 49 -3.43 -5.13 8.79
N LEU A 50 -3.35 -3.80 8.92
CA LEU A 50 -4.01 -2.87 8.02
C LEU A 50 -3.50 -3.00 6.57
N LEU A 51 -2.18 -3.03 6.39
CA LEU A 51 -1.56 -3.23 5.07
C LEU A 51 -2.00 -4.54 4.43
N ARG A 52 -2.17 -5.60 5.21
CA ARG A 52 -2.66 -6.89 4.74
C ARG A 52 -4.11 -6.80 4.28
N GLU A 53 -4.99 -6.17 5.06
CA GLU A 53 -6.36 -5.88 4.65
C GLU A 53 -6.40 -5.06 3.35
N TYR A 54 -5.55 -4.04 3.21
CA TYR A 54 -5.48 -3.26 1.98
C TYR A 54 -5.06 -4.09 0.78
N LEU A 55 -4.06 -4.96 0.95
CA LEU A 55 -3.60 -5.87 -0.10
C LEU A 55 -4.69 -6.85 -0.54
N GLU A 56 -5.44 -7.40 0.42
CA GLU A 56 -6.56 -8.32 0.16
C GLU A 56 -7.74 -7.61 -0.51
N ARG A 57 -8.02 -6.36 -0.11
CA ARG A 57 -9.08 -5.54 -0.68
C ARG A 57 -8.73 -5.06 -2.10
N GLU A 58 -7.52 -4.56 -2.32
CA GLU A 58 -7.05 -4.11 -3.63
C GLU A 58 -6.83 -5.24 -4.62
N GLY A 59 -6.48 -6.45 -4.14
CA GLY A 59 -6.51 -7.64 -4.98
C GLY A 59 -7.88 -7.91 -5.62
N SER A 60 -8.95 -7.27 -5.12
CA SER A 60 -10.32 -7.38 -5.63
C SER A 60 -10.88 -6.12 -6.30
N VAL A 61 -10.17 -4.97 -6.30
CA VAL A 61 -10.68 -3.73 -6.94
C VAL A 61 -9.73 -3.19 -8.00
N GLU A 62 -10.02 -3.59 -9.25
CA GLU A 62 -9.53 -2.98 -10.48
C GLU A 62 -9.93 -1.49 -10.53
N ASP A 63 -8.99 -0.58 -10.25
CA ASP A 63 -9.15 0.82 -10.67
C ASP A 63 -7.87 1.30 -11.37
N ALA A 64 -7.99 1.40 -12.70
CA ALA A 64 -7.31 2.31 -13.61
C ALA A 64 -5.87 2.77 -13.29
N THR A 65 -4.85 1.97 -13.66
CA THR A 65 -3.66 2.45 -14.38
C THR A 65 -2.76 1.28 -14.81
N CYS A 66 -2.72 1.06 -16.13
CA CYS A 66 -1.79 0.22 -16.88
C CYS A 66 -0.64 1.13 -17.38
N PRO A 67 0.60 0.69 -17.73
CA PRO A 67 1.05 -0.68 -18.08
C PRO A 67 2.43 -1.04 -17.44
N ARG A 68 3.13 -2.18 -17.59
CA ARG A 68 3.05 -3.53 -18.17
C ARG A 68 4.13 -4.32 -17.41
N PRO A 69 3.97 -5.61 -17.06
CA PRO A 69 5.02 -6.35 -16.35
C PRO A 69 6.17 -6.70 -17.32
N SER A 70 7.40 -6.33 -16.95
CA SER A 70 8.61 -6.93 -17.50
C SER A 70 9.16 -7.88 -16.43
N ALA A 71 8.94 -9.17 -16.63
CA ALA A 71 9.68 -10.23 -15.95
C ALA A 71 10.64 -10.85 -16.98
N PRO A 72 11.94 -11.02 -16.68
CA PRO A 72 12.77 -12.03 -17.34
C PRO A 72 12.51 -13.43 -16.77
#